data_AF-A0A4Y2LR45-F1
#
_entry.id   AF-A0A4Y2LR45-F1
#
_cell.length_a   1.000
_cell.length_b   1.000
_cell.length_c   1.000
_cell.angle_alpha   90.00
_cell.angle_beta   90.00
_cell.angle_gamma   90.00
#
_symmetry.space_group_name_H-M   'P 1'
#
loop_
_entity.id
_entity.type
_entity.pdbx_description
1 polymer ?
#
loop_
_entity_poly.entity_id
_entity_poly.type
_entity_poly.pdbx_seq_one_letter_code
_entity_poly.pdbx_strand_id
1 'polypeptide(L)'
;MATFAGPNNGLQMALIIDPDQYLPISPIDGMRIVIHDTPDEPNPEDKGIIITHGFQTHISLKQIVMHRMPAPYKDKCVVYKGEEKPLVKSP
;
A
#
# COMPACT_ATOMS: atom_id res chain seq x y z
N MET A 1 -9.22 5.27 9.64
CA MET A 1 -9.18 6.43 8.72
C MET A 1 -8.52 7.58 9.46
N ALA A 2 -7.51 8.23 8.86
CA ALA A 2 -6.98 9.47 9.41
C ALA A 2 -8.04 10.56 9.35
N THR A 3 -8.23 11.31 10.43
CA THR A 3 -9.26 12.35 10.55
C THR A 3 -8.81 13.70 10.00
N PHE A 4 -7.50 13.96 10.00
CA PHE A 4 -6.90 15.19 9.49
C PHE A 4 -5.62 14.89 8.71
N ALA A 5 -5.36 15.69 7.68
CA ALA A 5 -4.09 15.66 6.95
C ALA A 5 -2.98 16.36 7.76
N GLY A 6 -1.73 16.01 7.47
CA GLY A 6 -0.54 16.63 8.03
C GLY A 6 0.40 15.64 8.71
N PRO A 7 1.71 15.96 8.79
CA PRO A 7 2.72 15.03 9.29
C PRO A 7 2.53 14.65 10.77
N ASN A 8 1.96 15.54 11.59
CA ASN A 8 1.73 15.31 13.02
C ASN A 8 0.47 14.46 13.32
N ASN A 9 -0.40 14.27 12.32
CA ASN A 9 -1.65 13.50 12.44
C ASN A 9 -1.58 12.16 11.69
N GLY A 10 -0.42 11.85 11.11
CA GLY A 10 -0.17 10.63 10.35
C GLY A 10 0.62 9.59 11.15
N LEU A 11 1.15 8.60 10.44
CA LEU A 11 2.05 7.61 11.00
C LEU A 11 3.45 8.21 11.16
N GLN A 12 3.94 8.23 12.40
CA GLN A 12 5.33 8.57 12.71
C GLN A 12 6.03 7.33 13.27
N MET A 13 7.17 6.97 12.67
CA MET A 13 7.97 5.82 13.09
C MET A 13 9.41 6.24 13.26
N ALA A 14 10.04 5.77 14.33
CA ALA A 14 11.48 5.76 14.49
C ALA A 14 11.94 4.32 14.22
N LEU A 15 12.78 4.17 13.21
CA LEU A 15 13.23 2.85 12.77
C LEU A 15 14.73 2.72 13.05
N ILE A 16 15.14 1.53 13.48
CA ILE A 16 16.52 1.21 13.85
C ILE A 16 17.00 0.12 12.92
N ILE A 17 18.18 0.32 12.34
CA ILE A 17 18.89 -0.69 11.55
C ILE A 17 20.16 -1.05 12.29
N ASP A 18 20.48 -2.33 12.31
CA ASP A 18 21.73 -2.85 12.85
C ASP A 18 22.52 -3.53 11.71
N PRO A 19 23.44 -2.79 11.04
CA PRO A 19 24.22 -3.32 9.92
C PRO A 19 25.12 -4.51 10.32
N ASP A 20 25.46 -4.66 11.60
CA ASP A 20 26.30 -5.77 12.06
C ASP A 20 25.55 -7.11 11.99
N GLN A 21 24.22 -7.08 11.92
CA GLN A 21 23.36 -8.27 11.73
C GLN A 21 23.13 -8.61 10.24
N TYR A 22 23.68 -7.82 9.31
CA TYR A 22 23.45 -8.03 7.89
C TYR A 22 24.42 -9.09 7.34
N LEU A 23 23.96 -9.85 6.35
CA LEU A 23 24.83 -10.74 5.61
C LEU A 23 25.80 -9.90 4.74
N PRO A 24 27.08 -10.31 4.58
CA PRO A 24 28.03 -9.59 3.73
C PRO A 24 27.61 -9.45 2.26
N ILE A 25 26.67 -10.29 1.80
CA ILE A 25 26.12 -10.28 0.44
C ILE A 25 24.85 -9.43 0.30
N SER A 26 24.37 -8.80 1.38
CA SER A 26 23.18 -7.96 1.36
C SER A 26 23.41 -6.76 0.42
N PRO A 27 22.55 -6.55 -0.59
CA PRO A 27 22.80 -5.54 -1.62
C PRO A 27 22.48 -4.11 -1.17
N ILE A 28 21.69 -3.94 -0.10
CA ILE A 28 21.19 -2.64 0.35
C ILE A 28 21.19 -2.61 1.88
N ASP A 29 21.76 -1.54 2.43
CA ASP A 29 21.61 -1.16 3.84
C ASP A 29 20.52 -0.08 3.94
N GLY A 30 19.35 -0.47 4.44
CA GLY A 30 18.16 0.36 4.43
C GLY A 30 16.90 -0.43 4.76
N MET A 31 15.76 0.24 4.65
CA MET A 31 14.45 -0.34 4.96
C MET A 31 13.54 -0.25 3.75
N ARG A 32 12.59 -1.17 3.66
CA ARG A 32 11.61 -1.18 2.59
C ARG A 32 10.21 -1.13 3.19
N ILE A 33 9.43 -0.13 2.78
CA ILE A 33 8.06 0.09 3.27
C ILE A 33 7.08 -0.11 2.13
N VAL A 34 5.98 -0.82 2.41
CA VAL A 34 4.87 -1.01 1.48
C VAL A 34 3.61 -0.43 2.09
N ILE A 35 2.84 0.30 1.27
CA ILE A 35 1.55 0.86 1.66
C ILE A 35 0.50 0.16 0.80
N HIS A 36 -0.36 -0.62 1.43
CA HIS A 36 -1.36 -1.46 0.76
C HIS A 36 -2.68 -1.47 1.55
N ASP A 37 -3.76 -1.91 0.89
CA ASP A 37 -5.04 -2.12 1.56
C ASP A 37 -4.97 -3.35 2.48
N THR A 38 -5.68 -3.31 3.61
CA THR A 38 -5.65 -4.35 4.65
C THR A 38 -5.92 -5.79 4.16
N PRO A 39 -6.87 -6.06 3.24
CA PRO A 39 -7.13 -7.42 2.77
C PRO A 39 -6.19 -7.89 1.65
N ASP A 40 -5.27 -7.04 1.20
CA ASP A 40 -4.31 -7.36 0.14
C ASP A 40 -2.98 -7.79 0.75
N GLU A 41 -2.33 -8.77 0.13
CA GLU A 41 -1.00 -9.20 0.55
C GLU A 41 0.05 -8.13 0.15
N PRO A 42 0.96 -7.75 1.07
CA PRO A 42 2.03 -6.83 0.73
C PRO A 42 3.00 -7.47 -0.27
N ASN A 43 3.30 -6.76 -1.36
CA ASN A 43 4.37 -7.14 -2.29
C ASN A 43 5.53 -6.13 -2.20
N PRO A 44 6.51 -6.36 -1.31
CA PRO A 44 7.65 -5.46 -1.16
C PRO A 44 8.56 -5.41 -2.39
N GLU A 45 8.73 -6.49 -3.14
CA GLU A 45 9.64 -6.47 -4.31
C GLU A 45 9.14 -5.55 -5.43
N ASP A 46 7.82 -5.47 -5.63
CA ASP A 46 7.22 -4.66 -6.69
C ASP A 46 6.77 -3.27 -6.22
N LYS A 47 6.17 -3.19 -5.02
CA LYS A 47 5.54 -1.94 -4.51
C LYS A 47 6.31 -1.29 -3.37
N GLY A 48 7.48 -1.81 -3.02
CA GLY A 48 8.29 -1.32 -1.92
C GLY A 48 8.96 0.02 -2.21
N ILE A 49 8.89 0.91 -1.22
CA ILE A 49 9.64 2.16 -1.20
C ILE A 49 10.88 1.93 -0.33
N ILE A 50 12.06 2.13 -0.89
CA ILE A 50 13.33 2.01 -0.15
C ILE A 50 13.59 3.32 0.58
N ILE A 51 13.92 3.21 1.87
CA ILE A 51 14.25 4.33 2.76
C ILE A 51 15.66 4.12 3.30
N THR A 52 16.50 5.11 3.09
CA THR A 52 17.86 5.15 3.62
C THR A 52 17.85 5.58 5.08
N HIS A 53 18.69 4.95 5.89
CA HIS A 53 18.90 5.36 7.29
C HIS A 53 19.63 6.70 7.39
N GLY A 54 19.66 7.28 8.60
CA GLY A 54 20.38 8.54 8.88
C GLY A 54 19.65 9.82 8.45
N PHE A 55 18.54 9.71 7.72
CA PHE A 55 17.71 10.83 7.31
C PHE A 55 16.24 10.60 7.67
N GLN A 56 15.53 11.70 7.91
CA GLN A 56 14.08 11.67 8.07
C GLN A 56 13.41 11.69 6.69
N THR A 57 12.58 10.69 6.41
CA THR A 57 11.82 10.60 5.16
C THR A 57 10.34 10.87 5.41
N HIS A 58 9.79 11.84 4.69
CA HIS A 58 8.35 12.15 4.71
C HIS A 58 7.66 11.55 3.48
N ILE A 59 6.70 10.66 3.70
CA ILE A 59 5.89 10.05 2.64
C ILE A 59 4.48 10.65 2.68
N SER A 60 4.12 11.41 1.65
CA SER A 60 2.77 11.96 1.48
C SER A 60 1.94 11.05 0.58
N LEU A 61 0.68 10.79 0.98
CA LEU A 61 -0.20 9.86 0.27
C LEU A 61 -1.40 10.57 -0.35
N LYS A 62 -1.76 10.15 -1.56
CA LYS A 62 -3.02 10.48 -2.23
C LYS A 62 -3.71 9.19 -2.63
N GLN A 63 -4.86 8.92 -2.02
CA GLN A 63 -5.65 7.73 -2.35
C GLN A 63 -6.44 7.97 -3.64
N ILE A 64 -6.40 7.00 -4.55
CA ILE A 64 -7.21 6.97 -5.77
C ILE A 64 -7.92 5.62 -5.81
N VAL A 65 -9.25 5.64 -5.81
CA VAL A 65 -10.09 4.43 -5.87
C VAL A 65 -10.84 4.41 -7.20
N MET A 66 -10.77 3.28 -7.90
CA MET A 66 -11.51 3.06 -9.15
C MET A 66 -12.53 1.95 -8.97
N HIS A 67 -13.80 2.28 -9.15
CA HIS A 67 -14.89 1.30 -9.20
C HIS A 67 -15.28 1.06 -10.65
N ARG A 68 -15.25 -0.21 -11.08
CA ARG A 68 -15.67 -0.64 -12.41
C ARG A 68 -17.00 -1.37 -12.34
N MET A 69 -17.80 -1.22 -13.38
CA MET A 69 -19.07 -1.92 -13.46
C MET A 69 -18.86 -3.37 -13.94
N PRO A 70 -19.59 -4.35 -13.40
CA PRO A 70 -19.48 -5.74 -13.84
C PRO A 70 -20.11 -5.96 -15.22
N ALA A 71 -20.03 -7.16 -15.81
CA ALA A 71 -20.67 -7.45 -17.11
C ALA A 71 -22.11 -6.89 -17.21
N PRO A 72 -22.53 -6.31 -18.35
CA PRO A 72 -22.01 -6.52 -19.72
C PRO A 72 -21.03 -5.46 -20.24
N TYR A 73 -20.46 -4.60 -19.37
CA TYR A 73 -19.54 -3.56 -19.82
C TYR A 73 -18.21 -4.12 -20.38
N LYS A 74 -17.55 -3.32 -21.22
CA LYS A 74 -16.43 -3.72 -22.11
C LYS A 74 -15.26 -4.40 -21.40
N ASP A 75 -14.99 -4.00 -20.17
CA ASP A 75 -13.88 -4.51 -19.36
C ASP A 75 -14.15 -5.88 -18.74
N LYS A 76 -15.40 -6.39 -18.80
CA LYS A 76 -15.83 -7.65 -18.20
C LYS A 76 -15.30 -7.80 -16.77
N CYS A 77 -15.28 -6.69 -16.02
CA CYS A 77 -14.74 -6.68 -14.68
C CYS A 77 -15.54 -7.66 -13.81
N VAL A 78 -14.87 -8.53 -13.07
CA VAL A 78 -15.53 -9.46 -12.15
C VAL A 78 -15.13 -9.09 -10.72
N VAL A 79 -16.11 -9.13 -9.82
CA VAL A 79 -15.88 -8.90 -8.40
C VAL A 79 -15.32 -10.19 -7.81
N TYR A 80 -14.00 -10.23 -7.63
CA TYR A 80 -13.38 -11.30 -6.88
C TYR A 80 -13.56 -11.01 -5.39
N LYS A 81 -14.16 -11.96 -4.64
CA LYS A 81 -14.58 -11.91 -3.21
C LYS A 81 -16.08 -11.63 -2.95
N GLY A 82 -16.97 -12.46 -3.50
CA GLY A 82 -18.16 -12.97 -2.81
C GLY A 82 -19.24 -12.01 -2.25
N GLU A 83 -19.17 -10.70 -2.46
CA GLU A 83 -20.28 -9.79 -2.14
C GLU A 83 -21.20 -9.64 -3.35
N GLU A 84 -22.07 -10.62 -3.53
CA GLU A 84 -23.21 -10.52 -4.45
C GLU A 84 -24.22 -9.50 -3.92
N LYS A 85 -24.08 -8.23 -4.33
CA LYS A 85 -25.23 -7.34 -4.43
C LYS A 85 -25.29 -6.81 -5.85
N PRO A 86 -26.22 -7.32 -6.69
CA PRO A 86 -26.47 -6.72 -7.99
C PRO A 86 -26.87 -5.26 -7.80
N LEU A 87 -26.08 -4.33 -8.31
CA LEU A 87 -26.36 -2.90 -8.22
C LEU A 87 -27.45 -2.42 -9.19
N VAL A 88 -28.14 -3.33 -9.87
CA VAL A 88 -29.30 -2.99 -10.70
C VAL A 88 -30.33 -4.11 -10.56
N LYS A 89 -31.49 -3.79 -9.97
CA LYS A 89 -32.70 -4.58 -10.22
C LYS A 89 -33.15 -4.25 -11.64
N SER A 90 -33.09 -5.23 -12.54
CA SER A 90 -33.68 -5.14 -13.87
C SER A 90 -35.20 -4.92 -13.72
N PRO A 91 -35.82 -4.00 -14.48
CA PRO A 91 -37.28 -3.95 -14.62
C PRO A 91 -37.81 -5.19 -15.35
#